data_AF-W8VQC7-F1
#
_entry.id   AF-W8VQC7-F1
#
_cell.length_a   1.000
_cell.length_b   1.000
_cell.length_c   1.000
_cell.angle_alpha   90.00
_cell.angle_beta   90.00
_cell.angle_gamma   90.00
#
_symmetry.space_group_name_H-M   'P 1'
#
loop_
_entity.id
_entity.type
_entity.pdbx_description
1 polymer ?
#
loop_
_entity_poly.entity_id
_entity_poly.type
_entity_poly.pdbx_seq_one_letter_code
_entity_poly.pdbx_strand_id
1 'polypeptide(L)'
;MNNLIEYNPKPLEMVIEEHNHIGNDFIVANTEVVTLEHLRDDCIVPVFTKDNETTISHFQFIDKVNQSVRNSLPDYHVNDASVRVSHVIKGRVPGAIGKSVKDLFEHEKTRYYERCAFTIDIPDIYQVIGNSKLSLSIGGVRAYNQENLYSSKSMEKFKLFIGFKNWVCTNLCISTDGLMDSVRVSSLEELGEKASDLINSFDAQRQLLDMEQLIEHKLSEKQFSLLVGKLRMLPYLDRSKNPDVMNCTLSESQASTIVKDYYTDKNFAKESDGSITLWSLYNLMTAANKSSYIDRSFQRNANCFELVKHLGKSMEKGTHSWYLD
;
A
#
# COMPACT_ATOMS: atom_id res chain seq x y z
N MET A 1 25.55 -5.42 10.56
CA MET A 1 24.98 -6.08 11.76
C MET A 1 23.49 -5.88 11.67
N ASN A 2 22.77 -6.96 11.34
CA ASN A 2 21.34 -6.96 11.09
C ASN A 2 20.60 -6.71 12.41
N ASN A 3 19.85 -5.60 12.50
CA ASN A 3 18.96 -5.31 13.63
C ASN A 3 17.60 -6.03 13.50
N LEU A 4 17.56 -7.19 12.82
CA LEU A 4 16.39 -8.05 12.77
C LEU A 4 16.63 -9.22 13.72
N ILE A 5 16.55 -8.93 15.03
CA ILE A 5 16.64 -9.93 16.09
C ILE A 5 15.31 -10.67 16.18
N GLU A 6 15.41 -12.00 16.31
CA GLU A 6 14.33 -12.96 16.58
C GLU A 6 13.32 -12.44 17.62
N TYR A 7 12.04 -12.40 17.25
CA TYR A 7 10.94 -12.26 18.20
C TYR A 7 10.24 -13.62 18.38
N ASN A 8 10.21 -14.10 19.62
CA ASN A 8 9.52 -15.33 20.02
C ASN A 8 8.37 -14.95 20.99
N PRO A 9 7.10 -15.27 20.68
CA PRO A 9 5.95 -14.72 21.39
C PRO A 9 5.65 -15.48 22.70
N LYS A 10 5.06 -14.78 23.67
CA LYS A 10 4.22 -15.45 24.68
C LYS A 10 3.03 -16.07 23.93
N PRO A 11 2.75 -17.38 24.09
CA PRO A 11 1.62 -18.00 23.42
C PRO A 11 0.32 -17.52 24.09
N LEU A 12 -0.47 -16.75 23.35
CA LEU A 12 -1.88 -16.48 23.67
C LEU A 12 -2.74 -17.36 22.76
N GLU A 13 -3.70 -18.05 23.37
CA GLU A 13 -4.59 -19.01 22.73
C GLU A 13 -5.26 -18.40 21.48
N MET A 14 -4.98 -19.00 20.33
CA MET A 14 -5.67 -18.67 19.08
C MET A 14 -7.07 -19.29 19.11
N VAL A 15 -8.10 -18.44 19.07
CA VAL A 15 -9.36 -18.80 18.43
C VAL A 15 -9.11 -18.69 16.93
N ILE A 16 -8.77 -19.82 16.30
CA ILE A 16 -8.69 -19.92 14.84
C ILE A 16 -10.12 -20.06 14.33
N GLU A 17 -10.73 -18.95 13.89
CA GLU A 17 -11.72 -19.07 12.83
C GLU A 17 -10.94 -19.22 11.52
N GLU A 18 -10.98 -20.41 10.91
CA GLU A 18 -10.49 -20.66 9.55
C GLU A 18 -11.26 -19.79 8.56
N HIS A 19 -10.83 -18.55 8.39
CA HIS A 19 -11.08 -17.84 7.16
C HIS A 19 -9.92 -18.19 6.23
N ASN A 20 -10.17 -19.15 5.34
CA ASN A 20 -9.43 -19.34 4.11
C ASN A 20 -9.53 -18.07 3.25
N HIS A 21 -8.91 -16.97 3.68
CA HIS A 21 -8.68 -15.84 2.81
C HIS A 21 -7.42 -16.12 2.00
N ILE A 22 -7.62 -16.81 0.88
CA ILE A 22 -6.83 -16.68 -0.35
C ILE A 22 -7.01 -15.23 -0.94
N GLY A 23 -7.46 -14.27 -0.12
CA GLY A 23 -7.85 -12.92 -0.50
C GLY A 23 -6.64 -12.01 -0.50
N ASN A 24 -5.97 -11.93 -1.65
CA ASN A 24 -4.85 -11.06 -1.90
C ASN A 24 -5.27 -9.60 -2.17
N ASP A 25 -6.19 -9.10 -1.34
CA ASP A 25 -6.97 -7.89 -1.58
C ASP A 25 -6.36 -6.65 -0.93
N PHE A 26 -5.02 -6.52 -1.00
CA PHE A 26 -4.32 -5.33 -0.52
C PHE A 26 -4.73 -4.05 -1.29
N ILE A 27 -5.27 -4.24 -2.50
CA ILE A 27 -5.98 -3.24 -3.29
C ILE A 27 -7.07 -3.92 -4.09
N VAL A 28 -8.25 -3.29 -4.21
CA VAL A 28 -9.42 -3.94 -4.86
C VAL A 28 -9.97 -3.11 -6.02
N ALA A 29 -10.12 -1.80 -5.85
CA ALA A 29 -10.82 -1.00 -6.84
C ALA A 29 -10.14 -0.98 -8.21
N ASN A 30 -10.88 -1.43 -9.23
CA ASN A 30 -10.48 -1.42 -10.65
C ASN A 30 -9.18 -2.18 -10.92
N THR A 31 -8.95 -3.27 -10.21
CA THR A 31 -7.76 -4.12 -10.38
C THR A 31 -8.11 -5.58 -10.65
N GLU A 32 -7.22 -6.27 -11.36
CA GLU A 32 -7.30 -7.71 -11.66
C GLU A 32 -6.10 -8.41 -11.01
N VAL A 33 -6.29 -9.64 -10.52
CA VAL A 33 -5.16 -10.50 -10.08
C VAL A 33 -4.52 -11.11 -11.32
N VAL A 34 -3.19 -11.07 -11.40
CA VAL A 34 -2.42 -11.78 -12.43
C VAL A 34 -1.26 -12.52 -11.77
N THR A 35 -0.68 -13.50 -12.46
CA THR A 35 0.52 -14.19 -11.99
C THR A 35 1.78 -13.50 -12.51
N LEU A 36 2.93 -13.81 -11.90
CA LEU A 36 4.21 -13.30 -12.36
C LEU A 36 4.59 -13.86 -13.74
N GLU A 37 4.21 -15.12 -14.01
CA GLU A 37 4.39 -15.78 -15.30
C GLU A 37 3.59 -15.09 -16.40
N HIS A 38 2.33 -14.69 -16.11
CA HIS A 38 1.53 -13.93 -17.06
C HIS A 38 2.22 -12.62 -17.49
N LEU A 39 2.83 -11.92 -16.54
CA LEU A 39 3.57 -10.70 -16.83
C LEU A 39 4.86 -10.95 -17.64
N ARG A 40 5.45 -12.15 -17.53
CA ARG A 40 6.67 -12.55 -18.24
C ARG A 40 6.37 -13.03 -19.66
N ASP A 41 5.37 -13.89 -19.80
CA ASP A 41 5.18 -14.72 -20.99
C ASP A 41 4.10 -14.15 -21.93
N ASP A 42 3.09 -13.46 -21.38
CA ASP A 42 1.92 -13.00 -22.16
C ASP A 42 1.88 -11.47 -22.39
N CYS A 43 2.71 -10.71 -21.69
CA CYS A 43 2.72 -9.25 -21.76
C CYS A 43 3.88 -8.71 -22.61
N ILE A 44 3.57 -7.76 -23.50
CA ILE A 44 4.59 -6.99 -24.21
C ILE A 44 5.18 -5.89 -23.31
N VAL A 45 6.39 -5.43 -23.64
CA VAL A 45 7.07 -4.35 -22.93
C VAL A 45 6.99 -3.06 -23.74
N PRO A 46 6.42 -1.97 -23.19
CA PRO A 46 6.42 -0.67 -23.86
C PRO A 46 7.84 -0.12 -24.07
N VAL A 47 8.01 0.67 -25.13
CA VAL A 47 9.27 1.32 -25.51
C VAL A 47 9.15 2.84 -25.49
N PHE A 48 10.27 3.53 -25.34
CA PHE A 48 10.41 4.96 -25.57
C PHE A 48 10.45 5.23 -27.08
N THR A 49 9.53 6.05 -27.61
CA THR A 49 9.32 6.11 -29.06
C THR A 49 10.45 6.79 -29.84
N LYS A 50 11.26 7.65 -29.20
CA LYS A 50 12.31 8.41 -29.92
C LYS A 50 13.57 7.61 -30.20
N ASP A 51 13.95 6.73 -29.29
CA ASP A 51 15.15 5.89 -29.38
C ASP A 51 14.84 4.40 -29.42
N ASN A 52 13.56 4.02 -29.31
CA ASN A 52 13.06 2.65 -29.36
C ASN A 52 13.65 1.75 -28.26
N GLU A 53 14.10 2.35 -27.15
CA GLU A 53 14.59 1.58 -26.00
C GLU A 53 13.44 1.04 -25.17
N THR A 54 13.57 -0.20 -24.69
CA THR A 54 12.58 -0.82 -23.80
C THR A 54 12.59 -0.18 -22.42
N THR A 55 11.40 -0.10 -21.84
CA THR A 55 11.23 0.17 -20.42
C THR A 55 11.61 -1.05 -19.57
N ILE A 56 11.84 -0.86 -18.28
CA ILE A 56 11.84 -1.97 -17.32
C ILE A 56 10.41 -2.54 -17.27
N SER A 57 10.24 -3.85 -17.44
CA SER A 57 8.90 -4.45 -17.41
C SER A 57 8.36 -4.60 -15.99
N HIS A 58 7.04 -4.78 -15.83
CA HIS A 58 6.45 -5.13 -14.54
C HIS A 58 7.05 -6.41 -13.96
N PHE A 59 7.29 -7.43 -14.81
CA PHE A 59 7.96 -8.66 -14.40
C PHE A 59 9.37 -8.38 -13.86
N GLN A 60 10.21 -7.65 -14.62
CA GLN A 60 11.57 -7.35 -14.20
C GLN A 60 11.61 -6.59 -12.87
N PHE A 61 10.68 -5.65 -12.69
CA PHE A 61 10.53 -4.92 -11.44
C PHE A 61 10.25 -5.85 -10.26
N ILE A 62 9.20 -6.66 -10.37
CA ILE A 62 8.79 -7.57 -9.29
C ILE A 62 9.90 -8.57 -8.98
N ASP A 63 10.47 -9.18 -10.02
CA ASP A 63 11.54 -10.17 -9.88
C ASP A 63 12.77 -9.58 -9.19
N LYS A 64 13.17 -8.36 -9.57
CA LYS A 64 14.32 -7.70 -8.95
C LYS A 64 14.07 -7.37 -7.47
N VAL A 65 12.88 -6.89 -7.12
CA VAL A 65 12.52 -6.62 -5.72
C VAL A 65 12.46 -7.93 -4.92
N ASN A 66 11.90 -9.00 -5.49
CA ASN A 66 11.88 -10.32 -4.87
C ASN A 66 13.30 -10.85 -4.59
N GLN A 67 14.23 -10.66 -5.53
CA GLN A 67 15.64 -10.98 -5.31
C GLN A 67 16.24 -10.15 -4.16
N SER A 68 16.00 -8.83 -4.12
CA SER A 68 16.47 -7.98 -3.02
C SER A 68 15.90 -8.41 -1.67
N VAL A 69 14.61 -8.75 -1.60
CA VAL A 69 13.97 -9.26 -0.37
C VAL A 69 14.65 -10.55 0.11
N ARG A 70 14.82 -11.53 -0.79
CA ARG A 70 15.45 -12.82 -0.44
C ARG A 70 16.92 -12.68 -0.03
N ASN A 71 17.64 -11.73 -0.63
CA ASN A 71 19.03 -11.46 -0.27
C ASN A 71 19.16 -10.73 1.09
N SER A 72 18.24 -9.80 1.39
CA SER A 72 18.22 -9.08 2.67
C SER A 72 17.68 -9.93 3.82
N LEU A 73 16.83 -10.92 3.53
CA LEU A 73 16.15 -11.78 4.52
C LEU A 73 16.37 -13.28 4.20
N PRO A 74 17.63 -13.77 4.16
CA PRO A 74 17.94 -15.12 3.69
C PRO A 74 17.40 -16.24 4.59
N ASP A 75 17.22 -15.95 5.88
CA ASP A 75 16.80 -16.92 6.90
C ASP A 75 15.27 -16.99 7.08
N TYR A 76 14.51 -16.15 6.37
CA TYR A 76 13.06 -16.06 6.51
C TYR A 76 12.34 -16.65 5.30
N HIS A 77 11.15 -17.22 5.54
CA HIS A 77 10.27 -17.62 4.46
C HIS A 77 9.72 -16.39 3.73
N VAL A 78 10.01 -16.31 2.42
CA VAL A 78 9.53 -15.24 1.54
C VAL A 78 8.49 -15.84 0.59
N ASN A 79 7.23 -15.37 0.72
CA ASN A 79 6.14 -15.79 -0.15
C ASN A 79 6.35 -15.31 -1.60
N ASP A 80 5.64 -15.91 -2.54
CA ASP A 80 5.57 -15.41 -3.90
C ASP A 80 4.85 -14.06 -3.98
N ALA A 81 5.20 -13.30 -5.02
CA ALA A 81 4.65 -11.97 -5.23
C ALA A 81 3.15 -12.03 -5.56
N SER A 82 2.42 -11.17 -4.88
CA SER A 82 0.99 -10.98 -4.94
C SER A 82 0.67 -9.82 -5.85
N VAL A 83 0.20 -10.06 -7.08
CA VAL A 83 0.19 -9.03 -8.13
C VAL A 83 -1.22 -8.54 -8.50
N ARG A 84 -1.37 -7.22 -8.60
CA ARG A 84 -2.60 -6.53 -9.02
C ARG A 84 -2.29 -5.56 -10.15
N VAL A 85 -3.05 -5.65 -11.24
CA VAL A 85 -2.89 -4.80 -12.43
C VAL A 85 -4.17 -4.03 -12.74
N SER A 86 -4.05 -2.91 -13.44
CA SER A 86 -5.21 -2.16 -13.95
C SER A 86 -4.92 -1.57 -15.32
N HIS A 87 -6.00 -1.19 -16.03
CA HIS A 87 -5.95 -0.55 -17.34
C HIS A 87 -5.17 -1.38 -18.37
N VAL A 88 -5.80 -2.46 -18.85
CA VAL A 88 -5.24 -3.27 -19.92
C VAL A 88 -5.16 -2.48 -21.22
N ILE A 89 -3.95 -2.41 -21.78
CA ILE A 89 -3.70 -1.84 -23.10
C ILE A 89 -3.62 -3.00 -24.07
N LYS A 90 -4.56 -3.06 -25.01
CA LYS A 90 -4.67 -4.12 -26.02
C LYS A 90 -4.08 -3.62 -27.34
N GLY A 91 -3.13 -4.37 -27.87
CA GLY A 91 -2.48 -4.13 -29.14
C GLY A 91 -2.64 -5.31 -30.10
N ARG A 92 -1.89 -5.25 -31.18
CA ARG A 92 -1.82 -6.32 -32.18
C ARG A 92 -0.43 -6.38 -32.81
N VAL A 93 -0.06 -7.54 -33.34
CA VAL A 93 1.19 -7.70 -34.10
C VAL A 93 1.13 -6.94 -35.43
N PRO A 94 2.28 -6.56 -36.03
CA PRO A 94 2.31 -5.78 -37.27
C PRO A 94 1.56 -6.42 -38.44
N GLY A 95 1.59 -7.76 -38.55
CA GLY A 95 0.88 -8.50 -39.61
C GLY A 95 -0.66 -8.47 -39.53
N ALA A 96 -1.22 -7.95 -38.43
CA ALA A 96 -2.65 -7.90 -38.17
C ALA A 96 -3.23 -6.47 -38.17
N ILE A 97 -2.44 -5.48 -38.64
CA ILE A 97 -2.89 -4.10 -38.81
C ILE A 97 -4.08 -4.07 -39.79
N GLY A 98 -5.13 -3.33 -39.42
CA GLY A 98 -6.36 -3.20 -40.22
C GLY A 98 -7.40 -4.31 -40.01
N LYS A 99 -7.06 -5.46 -39.40
CA LYS A 99 -8.04 -6.48 -39.02
C LYS A 99 -9.04 -5.93 -37.99
N SER A 100 -10.32 -6.28 -38.10
CA SER A 100 -11.27 -5.95 -37.04
C SER A 100 -10.96 -6.76 -35.77
N VAL A 101 -11.41 -6.31 -34.61
CA VAL A 101 -11.17 -7.03 -33.34
C VAL A 101 -11.72 -8.46 -33.37
N LYS A 102 -12.81 -8.70 -34.14
CA LYS A 102 -13.44 -10.01 -34.28
C LYS A 102 -12.62 -10.98 -35.15
N ASP A 103 -11.76 -10.44 -36.02
CA ASP A 103 -10.97 -11.21 -36.98
C ASP A 103 -9.52 -11.43 -36.52
N LEU A 104 -9.17 -10.96 -35.32
CA LEU A 104 -7.85 -11.17 -34.71
C LEU A 104 -7.75 -12.57 -34.10
N PHE A 105 -6.76 -13.34 -34.54
CA PHE A 105 -6.38 -14.57 -33.85
C PHE A 105 -5.72 -14.28 -32.51
N GLU A 106 -5.75 -15.22 -31.55
CA GLU A 106 -5.16 -15.01 -30.22
C GLU A 106 -3.66 -14.66 -30.28
N HIS A 107 -2.88 -15.34 -31.14
CA HIS A 107 -1.45 -15.06 -31.32
C HIS A 107 -1.18 -13.68 -31.95
N GLU A 108 -2.19 -13.02 -32.51
CA GLU A 108 -2.08 -11.68 -33.08
C GLU A 108 -2.37 -10.59 -32.06
N LYS A 109 -2.98 -10.94 -30.91
CA LYS A 109 -3.33 -10.00 -29.85
C LYS A 109 -2.13 -9.82 -28.93
N THR A 110 -1.78 -8.57 -28.67
CA THR A 110 -0.77 -8.22 -27.66
C THR A 110 -1.43 -7.48 -26.52
N ARG A 111 -0.84 -7.54 -25.33
CA ARG A 111 -1.35 -6.80 -24.17
C ARG A 111 -0.22 -6.35 -23.26
N TYR A 112 -0.46 -5.29 -22.52
CA TYR A 112 0.26 -4.97 -21.29
C TYR A 112 -0.70 -4.20 -20.36
N TYR A 113 -0.29 -3.95 -19.13
CA TYR A 113 -1.09 -3.19 -18.17
C TYR A 113 -0.43 -1.84 -17.88
N GLU A 114 -1.21 -0.76 -17.89
CA GLU A 114 -0.68 0.58 -17.62
C GLU A 114 -0.13 0.66 -16.19
N ARG A 115 -0.76 -0.01 -15.21
CA ARG A 115 -0.35 0.04 -13.81
C ARG A 115 -0.28 -1.36 -13.21
N CYS A 116 0.74 -1.58 -12.39
CA CYS A 116 0.97 -2.80 -11.64
C CYS A 116 1.36 -2.45 -10.20
N ALA A 117 0.77 -3.15 -9.25
CA ALA A 117 1.17 -3.16 -7.85
C ALA A 117 1.41 -4.60 -7.40
N PHE A 118 2.31 -4.78 -6.44
CA PHE A 118 2.53 -6.09 -5.85
C PHE A 118 2.90 -6.01 -4.37
N THR A 119 2.71 -7.11 -3.66
CA THR A 119 3.25 -7.34 -2.31
C THR A 119 4.01 -8.67 -2.26
N ILE A 120 4.98 -8.75 -1.35
CA ILE A 120 5.77 -9.93 -1.00
C ILE A 120 5.69 -10.01 0.52
N ASP A 121 4.95 -10.99 1.00
CA ASP A 121 4.70 -11.14 2.43
C ASP A 121 5.75 -12.07 3.06
N ILE A 122 6.25 -11.71 4.24
CA ILE A 122 7.22 -12.49 5.03
C ILE A 122 6.51 -12.91 6.31
N PRO A 123 5.78 -14.05 6.29
CA PRO A 123 4.89 -14.44 7.38
C PRO A 123 5.61 -14.73 8.70
N ASP A 124 6.90 -15.03 8.65
CA ASP A 124 7.74 -15.35 9.82
C ASP A 124 8.06 -14.11 10.66
N ILE A 125 8.04 -12.91 10.06
CA ILE A 125 8.22 -11.64 10.78
C ILE A 125 6.83 -11.08 11.06
N TYR A 126 6.32 -11.35 12.26
CA TYR A 126 4.96 -10.98 12.63
C TYR A 126 4.81 -10.53 14.08
N GLN A 127 3.74 -9.80 14.36
CA GLN A 127 3.29 -9.45 15.71
C GLN A 127 1.76 -9.43 15.75
N VAL A 128 1.20 -9.65 16.94
CA VAL A 128 -0.24 -9.52 17.18
C VAL A 128 -0.47 -8.21 17.92
N ILE A 129 -1.27 -7.32 17.34
CA ILE A 129 -1.66 -6.03 17.92
C ILE A 129 -3.19 -6.05 18.11
N GLY A 130 -3.64 -6.01 19.35
CA GLY A 130 -5.03 -6.30 19.69
C GLY A 130 -5.41 -7.71 19.23
N ASN A 131 -6.42 -7.83 18.38
CA ASN A 131 -6.85 -9.10 17.76
C ASN A 131 -6.35 -9.27 16.32
N SER A 132 -5.36 -8.49 15.90
CA SER A 132 -4.88 -8.46 14.51
C SER A 132 -3.48 -9.04 14.40
N LYS A 133 -3.34 -10.17 13.70
CA LYS A 133 -2.02 -10.65 13.25
C LYS A 133 -1.52 -9.75 12.13
N LEU A 134 -0.32 -9.21 12.32
CA LEU A 134 0.38 -8.37 11.36
C LEU A 134 1.65 -9.09 10.91
N SER A 135 1.92 -9.19 9.61
CA SER A 135 3.22 -9.69 9.11
C SER A 135 3.91 -8.67 8.22
N LEU A 136 5.23 -8.71 8.17
CA LEU A 136 6.03 -7.86 7.29
C LEU A 136 5.63 -8.09 5.83
N SER A 137 5.54 -7.00 5.07
CA SER A 137 5.18 -7.01 3.65
C SER A 137 5.97 -5.93 2.91
N ILE A 138 6.64 -6.32 1.83
CA ILE A 138 7.38 -5.43 0.93
C ILE A 138 6.65 -5.39 -0.39
N GLY A 139 6.63 -4.25 -1.07
CA GLY A 139 5.99 -4.18 -2.37
C GLY A 139 6.37 -2.96 -3.16
N GLY A 140 5.67 -2.77 -4.26
CA GLY A 140 5.93 -1.63 -5.13
C GLY A 140 4.83 -1.37 -6.13
N VAL A 141 4.95 -0.22 -6.78
CA VAL A 141 4.06 0.22 -7.85
C VAL A 141 4.88 0.67 -9.04
N ARG A 142 4.45 0.22 -10.22
CA ARG A 142 4.91 0.74 -11.50
C ARG A 142 3.71 1.20 -12.31
N ALA A 143 3.79 2.41 -12.85
CA ALA A 143 2.70 3.03 -13.60
C ALA A 143 3.25 3.72 -14.86
N TYR A 144 3.06 3.11 -16.02
CA TYR A 144 3.58 3.62 -17.30
C TYR A 144 3.01 4.98 -17.69
N ASN A 145 1.82 5.36 -17.20
CA ASN A 145 1.26 6.69 -17.42
C ASN A 145 1.99 7.81 -16.65
N GLN A 146 2.90 7.47 -15.74
CA GLN A 146 3.79 8.42 -15.08
C GLN A 146 5.09 8.63 -15.85
N GLU A 147 5.31 7.84 -16.92
CA GLU A 147 6.40 7.98 -17.87
C GLU A 147 6.00 8.83 -19.08
N ASN A 148 6.98 9.46 -19.70
CA ASN A 148 6.81 10.06 -21.03
C ASN A 148 7.32 9.08 -22.09
N LEU A 149 6.53 8.06 -22.44
CA LEU A 149 6.92 7.08 -23.45
C LEU A 149 7.13 7.71 -24.86
N TYR A 150 6.69 8.95 -25.08
CA TYR A 150 6.92 9.68 -26.33
C TYR A 150 8.29 10.38 -26.41
N SER A 151 9.12 10.30 -25.36
CA SER A 151 10.47 10.85 -25.35
C SER A 151 11.54 9.80 -25.64
N SER A 152 12.80 10.21 -25.54
CA SER A 152 13.93 9.29 -25.36
C SER A 152 13.89 8.71 -23.95
N LYS A 153 14.55 7.57 -23.73
CA LYS A 153 14.67 6.94 -22.42
C LYS A 153 15.28 7.91 -21.44
N SER A 154 14.63 7.98 -20.28
CA SER A 154 15.09 8.72 -19.12
C SER A 154 15.07 7.79 -17.91
N MET A 155 15.46 8.32 -16.75
CA MET A 155 15.18 7.63 -15.49
C MET A 155 13.69 7.31 -15.39
N GLU A 156 13.40 6.05 -15.08
CA GLU A 156 12.06 5.50 -14.93
C GLU A 156 11.61 5.61 -13.47
N LYS A 157 10.32 5.76 -13.24
CA LYS A 157 9.70 5.98 -11.93
C LYS A 157 9.05 4.73 -11.39
N PHE A 158 9.31 4.50 -10.12
CA PHE A 158 8.75 3.41 -9.34
C PHE A 158 8.34 3.94 -7.96
N LYS A 159 7.54 3.13 -7.26
CA LYS A 159 7.32 3.28 -5.83
C LYS A 159 7.70 1.98 -5.16
N LEU A 160 8.32 2.07 -4.00
CA LEU A 160 8.64 0.94 -3.14
C LEU A 160 8.06 1.21 -1.76
N PHE A 161 7.63 0.16 -1.09
CA PHE A 161 7.23 0.24 0.30
C PHE A 161 7.61 -1.02 1.08
N ILE A 162 7.72 -0.85 2.39
CA ILE A 162 7.84 -1.89 3.40
C ILE A 162 6.97 -1.48 4.59
N GLY A 163 6.31 -2.45 5.20
CA GLY A 163 5.44 -2.22 6.34
C GLY A 163 4.80 -3.53 6.77
N PHE A 164 3.63 -3.44 7.40
CA PHE A 164 2.94 -4.61 7.92
C PHE A 164 1.58 -4.82 7.27
N LYS A 165 1.26 -6.06 6.89
CA LYS A 165 -0.07 -6.45 6.41
C LYS A 165 -0.90 -6.93 7.59
N ASN A 166 -2.06 -6.30 7.81
CA ASN A 166 -3.04 -6.76 8.78
C ASN A 166 -3.89 -7.87 8.18
N TRP A 167 -3.79 -9.09 8.69
CA TRP A 167 -4.49 -10.26 8.12
C TRP A 167 -6.00 -10.30 8.41
N VAL A 168 -6.50 -9.51 9.36
CA VAL A 168 -7.95 -9.43 9.65
C VAL A 168 -8.71 -8.79 8.49
N CYS A 169 -8.15 -7.72 7.94
CA CYS A 169 -8.79 -6.91 6.90
C CYS A 169 -7.96 -6.84 5.62
N THR A 170 -6.78 -7.46 5.56
CA THR A 170 -5.77 -7.39 4.49
C THR A 170 -5.33 -5.97 4.12
N ASN A 171 -5.37 -5.05 5.08
CA ASN A 171 -4.87 -3.69 4.92
C ASN A 171 -3.35 -3.66 5.02
N LEU A 172 -2.70 -2.71 4.33
CA LEU A 172 -1.26 -2.46 4.48
C LEU A 172 -1.03 -1.27 5.39
N CYS A 173 -0.40 -1.55 6.52
CA CYS A 173 0.05 -0.58 7.50
C CYS A 173 1.47 -0.10 7.13
N ILE A 174 1.57 1.08 6.54
CA ILE A 174 2.83 1.63 6.02
C ILE A 174 3.18 2.89 6.83
N SER A 175 4.44 3.03 7.24
CA SER A 175 4.96 4.24 7.87
C SER A 175 5.70 5.13 6.87
N THR A 176 6.03 6.36 7.29
CA THR A 176 6.76 7.31 6.44
C THR A 176 8.14 6.80 6.03
N ASP A 177 8.88 6.20 6.96
CA ASP A 177 10.18 5.57 6.70
C ASP A 177 10.07 4.25 5.93
N GLY A 178 8.88 3.65 5.92
CA GLY A 178 8.54 2.48 5.11
C GLY A 178 8.08 2.80 3.68
N LEU A 179 8.09 4.07 3.24
CA LEU A 179 7.59 4.47 1.92
C LEU A 179 8.63 5.25 1.10
N MET A 180 8.97 4.72 -0.08
CA MET A 180 9.65 5.47 -1.14
C MET A 180 8.67 5.79 -2.27
N ASP A 181 8.01 6.95 -2.17
CA ASP A 181 6.92 7.35 -3.10
C ASP A 181 7.42 7.83 -4.48
N SER A 182 8.72 8.07 -4.65
CA SER A 182 9.33 8.46 -5.91
C SER A 182 10.75 7.90 -6.05
N VAL A 183 10.85 6.65 -6.47
CA VAL A 183 12.11 6.01 -6.85
C VAL A 183 12.36 6.28 -8.32
N ARG A 184 13.46 6.96 -8.65
CA ARG A 184 13.88 7.22 -10.04
C ARG A 184 15.18 6.48 -10.30
N VAL A 185 15.19 5.61 -11.30
CA VAL A 185 16.33 4.74 -11.59
C VAL A 185 16.60 4.68 -13.08
N SER A 186 17.87 4.49 -13.41
CA SER A 186 18.37 4.34 -14.78
C SER A 186 18.57 2.87 -15.18
N SER A 187 18.65 1.96 -14.20
CA SER A 187 18.87 0.53 -14.43
C SER A 187 18.10 -0.35 -13.44
N LEU A 188 18.07 -1.65 -13.73
CA LEU A 188 17.45 -2.64 -12.86
C LEU A 188 18.31 -2.89 -11.60
N GLU A 189 19.62 -2.75 -11.71
CA GLU A 189 20.56 -2.85 -10.60
C GLU A 189 20.31 -1.76 -9.57
N GLU A 190 20.20 -0.51 -10.02
CA GLU A 190 19.90 0.64 -9.16
C GLU A 190 18.55 0.46 -8.45
N LEU A 191 17.55 -0.12 -9.13
CA LEU A 191 16.26 -0.46 -8.53
C LEU A 191 16.40 -1.48 -7.39
N GLY A 192 17.22 -2.50 -7.60
CA GLY A 192 17.51 -3.52 -6.58
C GLY A 192 18.25 -2.93 -5.38
N GLU A 193 19.19 -2.02 -5.60
CA GLU A 193 19.88 -1.28 -4.54
C GLU A 193 18.90 -0.45 -3.72
N LYS A 194 17.99 0.30 -4.35
CA LYS A 194 16.94 1.07 -3.65
C LYS A 194 16.01 0.19 -2.83
N ALA A 195 15.67 -0.99 -3.34
CA ALA A 195 14.87 -1.96 -2.58
C ALA A 195 15.63 -2.48 -1.35
N SER A 196 16.90 -2.86 -1.50
CA SER A 196 17.74 -3.30 -0.39
C SER A 196 17.95 -2.20 0.66
N ASP A 197 18.19 -0.95 0.23
CA ASP A 197 18.32 0.21 1.11
C ASP A 197 17.06 0.43 1.96
N LEU A 198 15.88 0.34 1.33
CA LEU A 198 14.60 0.46 2.04
C LEU A 198 14.44 -0.64 3.09
N ILE A 199 14.71 -1.89 2.72
CA ILE A 199 14.59 -3.04 3.65
C ILE A 199 15.54 -2.88 4.83
N ASN A 200 16.78 -2.44 4.58
CA ASN A 200 17.82 -2.36 5.61
C ASN A 200 17.67 -1.14 6.54
N SER A 201 17.02 -0.07 6.08
CA SER A 201 16.84 1.17 6.86
C SER A 201 15.51 1.27 7.58
N PHE A 202 14.53 0.44 7.24
CA PHE A 202 13.20 0.45 7.83
C PHE A 202 13.20 0.01 9.30
N ASP A 203 12.64 0.84 10.18
CA ASP A 203 12.56 0.56 11.62
C ASP A 203 11.27 -0.19 11.96
N ALA A 204 11.28 -1.49 11.68
CA ALA A 204 10.16 -2.39 11.91
C ALA A 204 9.66 -2.36 13.36
N GLN A 205 10.60 -2.36 14.32
CA GLN A 205 10.28 -2.36 15.75
C GLN A 205 9.57 -1.07 16.16
N ARG A 206 10.08 0.09 15.71
CA ARG A 206 9.44 1.37 15.99
C ARG A 206 8.04 1.45 15.40
N GLN A 207 7.83 0.99 14.16
CA GLN A 207 6.48 1.00 13.58
C GLN A 207 5.52 0.12 14.40
N LEU A 208 5.96 -1.06 14.83
CA LEU A 208 5.16 -1.97 15.66
C LEU A 208 4.81 -1.32 17.01
N LEU A 209 5.79 -0.73 17.70
CA LEU A 209 5.55 -0.02 18.97
C LEU A 209 4.60 1.17 18.79
N ASP A 210 4.78 1.96 17.72
CA ASP A 210 3.87 3.06 17.39
C ASP A 210 2.44 2.54 17.14
N MET A 211 2.27 1.38 16.51
CA MET A 211 0.94 0.77 16.29
C MET A 211 0.33 0.21 17.58
N GLU A 212 1.11 -0.38 18.47
CA GLU A 212 0.63 -0.84 19.79
C GLU A 212 0.10 0.32 20.63
N GLN A 213 0.80 1.46 20.64
CA GLN A 213 0.35 2.66 21.36
C GLN A 213 -1.01 3.19 20.87
N LEU A 214 -1.42 2.91 19.63
CA LEU A 214 -2.73 3.33 19.12
C LEU A 214 -3.90 2.63 19.82
N ILE A 215 -3.67 1.51 20.50
CA ILE A 215 -4.70 0.80 21.28
C ILE A 215 -5.05 1.59 22.54
N GLU A 216 -4.06 2.26 23.15
CA GLU A 216 -4.19 2.93 24.44
C GLU A 216 -5.02 4.22 24.38
N HIS A 217 -5.29 4.72 23.16
CA HIS A 217 -5.99 5.98 22.93
C HIS A 217 -7.34 5.77 22.28
N LYS A 218 -8.39 6.39 22.84
CA LYS A 218 -9.76 6.34 22.33
C LYS A 218 -10.32 7.73 22.04
N LEU A 219 -10.99 7.87 20.90
CA LEU A 219 -11.85 9.01 20.61
C LEU A 219 -13.25 8.72 21.15
N SER A 220 -13.85 9.70 21.83
CA SER A 220 -15.30 9.69 22.07
C SER A 220 -16.08 9.83 20.75
N GLU A 221 -17.36 9.46 20.74
CA GLU A 221 -18.24 9.65 19.58
C GLU A 221 -18.27 11.11 19.09
N LYS A 222 -18.23 12.07 20.03
CA LYS A 222 -18.15 13.51 19.72
C LYS A 222 -16.86 13.86 18.99
N GLN A 223 -15.71 13.38 19.49
CA GLN A 223 -14.41 13.61 18.86
C GLN A 223 -14.32 12.94 17.49
N PHE A 224 -14.84 11.72 17.34
CA PHE A 224 -14.92 11.04 16.05
C PHE A 224 -15.78 11.83 15.04
N SER A 225 -16.97 12.28 15.47
CA SER A 225 -17.86 13.09 14.64
C SER A 225 -17.19 14.39 14.18
N LEU A 226 -16.45 15.04 15.09
CA LEU A 226 -15.70 16.24 14.76
C LEU A 226 -14.56 15.97 13.80
N LEU A 227 -13.76 14.92 14.03
CA LEU A 227 -12.68 14.49 13.14
C LEU A 227 -13.19 14.32 11.71
N VAL A 228 -14.27 13.56 11.51
CA VAL A 228 -14.85 13.33 10.18
C VAL A 228 -15.34 14.64 9.56
N GLY A 229 -15.98 15.51 10.33
CA GLY A 229 -16.39 16.84 9.87
C GLY A 229 -15.20 17.68 9.41
N LYS A 230 -14.13 17.72 10.22
CA LYS A 230 -12.89 18.44 9.94
C LYS A 230 -12.16 17.87 8.72
N LEU A 231 -12.18 16.55 8.48
CA LEU A 231 -11.66 15.95 7.26
C LEU A 231 -12.35 16.48 5.99
N ARG A 232 -13.66 16.73 6.03
CA ARG A 232 -14.42 17.33 4.92
C ARG A 232 -14.15 18.83 4.73
N MET A 233 -13.83 19.52 5.82
CA MET A 233 -13.47 20.95 5.78
C MET A 233 -12.02 21.17 5.32
N LEU A 234 -11.13 20.19 5.53
CA LEU A 234 -9.70 20.31 5.29
C LEU A 234 -9.31 20.80 3.88
N PRO A 235 -9.96 20.37 2.78
CA PRO A 235 -9.64 20.88 1.43
C PRO A 235 -9.88 22.38 1.27
N TYR A 236 -10.74 22.96 2.11
CA TYR A 236 -11.11 24.38 2.09
C TYR A 236 -10.42 25.19 3.18
N LEU A 237 -9.58 24.56 4.00
CA LEU A 237 -8.89 25.21 5.11
C LEU A 237 -7.84 26.20 4.58
N ASP A 238 -7.93 27.46 5.03
CA ASP A 238 -6.92 28.47 4.76
C ASP A 238 -5.61 28.11 5.47
N ARG A 239 -4.67 27.57 4.68
CA ARG A 239 -3.35 27.10 5.16
C ARG A 239 -2.46 28.23 5.66
N SER A 240 -2.68 29.47 5.20
CA SER A 240 -1.91 30.61 5.70
C SER A 240 -2.20 30.91 7.17
N LYS A 241 -3.42 30.57 7.63
CA LYS A 241 -3.87 30.76 9.01
C LYS A 241 -3.75 29.51 9.88
N ASN A 242 -3.56 28.34 9.26
CA ASN A 242 -3.53 27.04 9.92
C ASN A 242 -2.32 26.21 9.44
N PRO A 243 -1.09 26.74 9.57
CA PRO A 243 0.10 26.08 9.03
C PRO A 243 0.39 24.73 9.73
N ASP A 244 0.00 24.60 10.99
CA ASP A 244 0.30 23.43 11.83
C ASP A 244 -0.72 22.29 11.68
N VAL A 245 -1.83 22.52 10.97
CA VAL A 245 -2.84 21.47 10.74
C VAL A 245 -2.27 20.45 9.77
N MET A 246 -1.98 19.27 10.30
CA MET A 246 -1.51 18.14 9.51
C MET A 246 -2.44 17.88 8.33
N ASN A 247 -1.90 17.69 7.13
CA ASN A 247 -2.71 17.35 5.98
C ASN A 247 -3.20 15.88 6.03
N CYS A 248 -4.41 15.64 5.54
CA CYS A 248 -4.97 14.31 5.33
C CYS A 248 -5.31 14.16 3.85
N THR A 249 -4.93 13.01 3.29
CA THR A 249 -5.08 12.72 1.86
C THR A 249 -6.38 12.02 1.53
N LEU A 250 -7.18 11.60 2.53
CA LEU A 250 -8.46 10.93 2.33
C LEU A 250 -9.44 11.79 1.52
N SER A 251 -10.17 11.16 0.60
CA SER A 251 -11.27 11.81 -0.13
C SER A 251 -12.55 11.84 0.69
N GLU A 252 -13.52 12.63 0.25
CA GLU A 252 -14.86 12.67 0.84
C GLU A 252 -15.57 11.31 0.80
N SER A 253 -15.40 10.55 -0.30
CA SER A 253 -15.94 9.19 -0.42
C SER A 253 -15.32 8.23 0.61
N GLN A 254 -14.02 8.37 0.88
CA GLN A 254 -13.33 7.57 1.90
C GLN A 254 -13.75 7.98 3.31
N ALA A 255 -13.87 9.28 3.59
CA ALA A 255 -14.42 9.76 4.86
C ALA A 255 -15.84 9.21 5.10
N SER A 256 -16.67 9.15 4.07
CA SER A 256 -18.02 8.58 4.17
C SER A 256 -18.00 7.06 4.39
N THR A 257 -17.02 6.36 3.81
CA THR A 257 -16.79 4.92 4.06
C THR A 257 -16.38 4.68 5.51
N ILE A 258 -15.46 5.49 6.06
CA ILE A 258 -15.04 5.40 7.47
C ILE A 258 -16.23 5.60 8.41
N VAL A 259 -17.13 6.55 8.13
CA VAL A 259 -18.36 6.74 8.92
C VAL A 259 -19.25 5.51 8.88
N LYS A 260 -19.50 4.96 7.70
CA LYS A 260 -20.30 3.73 7.55
C LYS A 260 -19.68 2.59 8.37
N ASP A 261 -18.38 2.39 8.24
CA ASP A 261 -17.67 1.26 8.84
C ASP A 261 -17.46 1.46 10.36
N TYR A 262 -17.43 2.69 10.86
CA TYR A 262 -17.49 3.00 12.29
C TYR A 262 -18.75 2.40 12.97
N TYR A 263 -19.87 2.27 12.25
CA TYR A 263 -21.09 1.63 12.76
C TYR A 263 -21.23 0.16 12.40
N THR A 264 -20.59 -0.30 11.31
CA THR A 264 -20.95 -1.58 10.66
C THR A 264 -19.79 -2.54 10.46
N ASP A 265 -18.54 -2.10 10.63
CA ASP A 265 -17.38 -2.99 10.51
C ASP A 265 -17.42 -4.06 11.60
N LYS A 266 -17.01 -5.28 11.25
CA LYS A 266 -17.09 -6.42 12.17
C LYS A 266 -15.97 -6.43 13.21
N ASN A 267 -14.84 -5.81 12.89
CA ASN A 267 -13.59 -5.93 13.65
C ASN A 267 -13.17 -4.62 14.30
N PHE A 268 -13.48 -3.49 13.66
CA PHE A 268 -12.95 -2.16 14.00
C PHE A 268 -14.04 -1.10 14.17
N ALA A 269 -15.31 -1.50 14.28
CA ALA A 269 -16.40 -0.57 14.61
C ALA A 269 -16.27 -0.01 16.03
N LYS A 270 -17.07 1.01 16.30
CA LYS A 270 -17.19 1.66 17.61
C LYS A 270 -17.56 0.67 18.73
N GLU A 271 -17.16 1.01 19.94
CA GLU A 271 -17.58 0.33 21.16
C GLU A 271 -19.03 0.67 21.54
N SER A 272 -19.58 -0.03 22.53
CA SER A 272 -20.96 0.15 22.98
C SER A 272 -21.25 1.57 23.49
N ASP A 273 -20.24 2.25 24.06
CA ASP A 273 -20.32 3.63 24.53
C ASP A 273 -20.10 4.67 23.40
N GLY A 274 -19.91 4.22 22.16
CA GLY A 274 -19.62 5.07 21.01
C GLY A 274 -18.16 5.48 20.88
N SER A 275 -17.27 5.04 21.76
CA SER A 275 -15.83 5.32 21.59
C SER A 275 -15.20 4.46 20.49
N ILE A 276 -14.05 4.87 19.97
CA ILE A 276 -13.25 4.09 19.03
C ILE A 276 -11.76 4.29 19.33
N THR A 277 -10.99 3.20 19.37
CA THR A 277 -9.52 3.28 19.53
C THR A 277 -8.87 3.90 18.29
N LEU A 278 -7.70 4.53 18.45
CA LEU A 278 -6.93 5.01 17.29
C LEU A 278 -6.47 3.85 16.40
N TRP A 279 -6.26 2.66 16.98
CA TRP A 279 -5.97 1.43 16.22
C TRP A 279 -7.14 1.04 15.31
N SER A 280 -8.36 1.02 15.84
CA SER A 280 -9.56 0.72 15.04
C SER A 280 -9.79 1.79 13.97
N LEU A 281 -9.68 3.08 14.33
CA LEU A 281 -9.79 4.18 13.38
C LEU A 281 -8.78 4.05 12.24
N TYR A 282 -7.52 3.74 12.54
CA TYR A 282 -6.48 3.55 11.54
C TYR A 282 -6.81 2.40 10.56
N ASN A 283 -7.36 1.30 11.07
CA ASN A 283 -7.79 0.19 10.24
C ASN A 283 -9.01 0.56 9.36
N LEU A 284 -9.96 1.36 9.86
CA LEU A 284 -11.05 1.89 9.03
C LEU A 284 -10.51 2.81 7.91
N MET A 285 -9.54 3.68 8.24
CA MET A 285 -8.93 4.59 7.26
C MET A 285 -8.19 3.84 6.15
N THR A 286 -7.39 2.84 6.51
CA THR A 286 -6.63 2.03 5.55
C THR A 286 -7.53 1.08 4.75
N ALA A 287 -8.63 0.59 5.33
CA ALA A 287 -9.65 -0.17 4.59
C ALA A 287 -10.32 0.71 3.52
N ALA A 288 -10.70 1.94 3.88
CA ALA A 288 -11.25 2.90 2.93
C ALA A 288 -10.25 3.27 1.81
N ASN A 289 -8.94 3.13 2.03
CA ASN A 289 -7.93 3.33 0.99
C ASN A 289 -7.87 2.24 -0.07
N LYS A 290 -8.43 1.05 0.17
CA LYS A 290 -8.47 -0.03 -0.84
C LYS A 290 -9.28 0.31 -2.08
N SER A 291 -10.14 1.34 -2.00
CA SER A 291 -10.86 1.88 -3.13
C SER A 291 -10.07 2.91 -3.94
N SER A 292 -8.84 3.26 -3.52
CA SER A 292 -7.96 4.17 -4.23
C SER A 292 -7.33 3.52 -5.45
N TYR A 293 -6.92 4.34 -6.42
CA TYR A 293 -6.05 3.89 -7.50
C TYR A 293 -4.70 3.36 -6.97
N ILE A 294 -4.17 2.35 -7.67
CA ILE A 294 -2.88 1.69 -7.40
C ILE A 294 -1.78 2.69 -7.02
N ASP A 295 -1.64 3.77 -7.79
CA ASP A 295 -0.55 4.72 -7.67
C ASP A 295 -0.65 5.67 -6.47
N ARG A 296 -1.77 5.66 -5.73
CA ARG A 296 -1.98 6.55 -4.57
C ARG A 296 -2.28 5.84 -3.26
N SER A 297 -2.70 4.57 -3.30
CA SER A 297 -3.18 3.85 -2.09
C SER A 297 -2.14 3.84 -0.96
N PHE A 298 -0.90 3.48 -1.26
CA PHE A 298 0.17 3.31 -0.27
C PHE A 298 0.58 4.64 0.40
N GLN A 299 0.66 5.72 -0.39
CA GLN A 299 0.92 7.07 0.13
C GLN A 299 -0.19 7.52 1.09
N ARG A 300 -1.46 7.20 0.75
CA ARG A 300 -2.58 7.49 1.65
C ARG A 300 -2.50 6.69 2.94
N ASN A 301 -2.07 5.42 2.90
CA ASN A 301 -1.88 4.62 4.10
C ASN A 301 -0.82 5.22 5.04
N ALA A 302 0.34 5.62 4.49
CA ALA A 302 1.39 6.30 5.26
C ALA A 302 0.87 7.61 5.89
N ASN A 303 0.13 8.41 5.13
CA ASN A 303 -0.47 9.64 5.65
C ASN A 303 -1.54 9.37 6.73
N CYS A 304 -2.33 8.30 6.62
CA CYS A 304 -3.29 7.90 7.66
C CYS A 304 -2.58 7.49 8.94
N PHE A 305 -1.46 6.77 8.84
CA PHE A 305 -0.67 6.36 10.00
C PHE A 305 -0.07 7.56 10.74
N GLU A 306 0.50 8.52 9.99
CA GLU A 306 0.98 9.76 10.59
C GLU A 306 -0.15 10.57 11.24
N LEU A 307 -1.37 10.55 10.68
CA LEU A 307 -2.50 11.28 11.25
C LEU A 307 -2.89 10.70 12.61
N VAL A 308 -3.10 9.38 12.69
CA VAL A 308 -3.47 8.75 13.97
C VAL A 308 -2.37 8.88 15.02
N LYS A 309 -1.09 8.83 14.63
CA LYS A 309 0.03 9.13 15.53
C LYS A 309 0.03 10.57 16.02
N HIS A 310 -0.28 11.53 15.14
CA HIS A 310 -0.40 12.92 15.52
C HIS A 310 -1.56 13.14 16.51
N LEU A 311 -2.71 12.50 16.27
CA LEU A 311 -3.86 12.53 17.19
C LEU A 311 -3.48 11.94 18.56
N GLY A 312 -2.87 10.75 18.59
CA GLY A 312 -2.44 10.09 19.82
C GLY A 312 -1.49 10.95 20.64
N LYS A 313 -0.47 11.54 20.01
CA LYS A 313 0.47 12.47 20.67
C LYS A 313 -0.23 13.69 21.26
N SER A 314 -1.21 14.25 20.55
CA SER A 314 -1.96 15.41 21.06
C SER A 314 -2.82 15.03 22.27
N MET A 315 -3.41 13.82 22.26
CA MET A 315 -4.18 13.28 23.39
C MET A 315 -3.29 13.02 24.61
N GLU A 316 -2.12 12.39 24.43
CA GLU A 316 -1.15 12.13 25.50
C GLU A 316 -0.68 13.41 26.18
N LYS A 317 -0.41 14.45 25.40
CA LYS A 317 0.11 15.72 25.92
C LYS A 317 -0.99 16.68 26.38
N GLY A 318 -2.27 16.36 26.12
CA GLY A 318 -3.39 17.28 26.35
C GLY A 318 -3.27 18.59 25.55
N THR A 319 -2.63 18.56 24.38
CA THR A 319 -2.44 19.74 23.53
C THR A 319 -3.59 19.91 22.56
N HIS A 320 -3.87 21.16 22.19
CA HIS A 320 -4.90 21.49 21.21
C HIS A 320 -4.74 20.69 19.91
N SER A 321 -5.85 20.15 19.41
CA SER A 321 -5.93 19.45 18.13
C SER A 321 -7.08 20.00 17.31
N TRP A 322 -6.77 20.60 16.16
CA TRP A 322 -7.79 21.11 15.23
C TRP A 322 -8.81 20.05 14.81
N TYR A 323 -8.41 18.77 14.82
CA TYR A 323 -9.26 17.65 14.47
C TYR A 323 -10.20 17.20 15.60
N LEU A 324 -9.83 17.44 16.86
CA LEU A 324 -10.55 16.93 18.04
C LEU A 324 -11.24 18.01 18.87
N ASP A 325 -10.93 19.30 18.61
CA ASP A 325 -11.45 20.47 19.35
C ASP A 325 -12.37 21.40 18.52
#